data_AF-A0A3N1J4H5-F1
#
_entry.id   AF-A0A3N1J4H5-F1
#
_cell.length_a   1.000
_cell.length_b   1.000
_cell.length_c   1.000
_cell.angle_alpha   90.00
_cell.angle_beta   90.00
_cell.angle_gamma   90.00
#
_symmetry.space_group_name_H-M   'P 1'
#
loop_
_entity.id
_entity.type
_entity.pdbx_description
1 polymer ?
#
loop_
_entity_poly.entity_id
_entity_poly.type
_entity_poly.pdbx_seq_one_letter_code
_entity_poly.pdbx_strand_id
1 'polypeptide(L)' 'MVVTGHVSPAKQVCQPCDKPKKAKKTPITAIPQEWTLTSQQQGFIEMFMEDDVKKQ' A
#
# COMPACT_ATOMS: atom_id res chain seq x y z
N MET A 1 20.11 -16.56 -2.56
CA MET A 1 19.53 -16.63 -3.92
C MET A 1 19.33 -15.20 -4.41
N VAL A 2 19.93 -14.82 -5.53
CA VAL A 2 19.71 -13.49 -6.14
C VAL A 2 18.60 -13.63 -7.15
N VAL A 3 17.45 -13.00 -6.89
CA VAL A 3 16.33 -12.94 -7.84
C VAL A 3 16.57 -11.74 -8.73
N THR A 4 17.10 -11.97 -9.93
CA THR A 4 17.18 -10.94 -10.96
C THR A 4 15.83 -10.87 -11.67
N GLY A 5 14.95 -9.97 -11.19
CA GLY A 5 13.66 -9.71 -11.83
C GLY A 5 13.85 -8.92 -13.13
N HIS A 6 13.30 -9.43 -14.23
CA HIS A 6 13.15 -8.64 -15.44
C HIS A 6 12.03 -7.60 -15.19
N VAL A 7 12.38 -6.31 -15.15
CA VAL A 7 11.37 -5.24 -15.11
C VAL A 7 10.98 -4.93 -16.54
N SER A 8 9.94 -5.60 -17.04
CA SER A 8 9.27 -5.13 -18.26
C SER A 8 8.48 -3.87 -17.92
N PRO A 9 8.49 -2.83 -18.77
CA PRO A 9 7.64 -1.66 -18.57
C PRO A 9 6.20 -2.13 -18.59
N ALA A 10 5.50 -2.01 -17.45
CA ALA A 10 4.10 -2.35 -17.34
C ALA A 10 3.34 -1.52 -18.38
N LYS A 11 2.83 -2.16 -19.44
CA LYS A 11 1.87 -1.53 -20.34
C LYS A 11 0.68 -1.13 -19.48
N GLN A 12 0.41 0.17 -19.38
CA GLN A 12 -0.82 0.63 -18.76
C GLN A 12 -1.99 0.10 -19.60
N VAL A 13 -2.68 -0.90 -19.10
CA VAL A 13 -3.85 -1.54 -19.73
C VAL A 13 -5.12 -0.71 -19.51
N CYS A 14 -4.99 0.61 -19.53
CA CYS A 14 -6.09 1.53 -19.30
C CYS A 14 -6.96 1.62 -20.56
N GLN A 15 -8.24 1.31 -20.42
CA GLN A 15 -9.25 1.60 -21.44
C GLN A 15 -9.36 3.13 -21.65
N PRO A 16 -9.84 3.60 -22.82
CA PRO A 16 -9.99 5.03 -23.09
C PRO A 16 -10.79 5.80 -22.01
N CYS A 17 -11.71 5.12 -21.34
CA CYS A 17 -12.54 5.64 -20.26
C CYS A 17 -11.91 5.54 -18.85
N ASP A 18 -10.81 4.81 -18.70
CA ASP A 18 -10.08 4.68 -17.43
C ASP A 18 -9.24 5.91 -17.12
N LYS A 19 -9.07 6.81 -18.11
CA LYS A 19 -8.47 8.12 -17.85
C LYS A 19 -9.34 8.81 -16.81
N PRO A 20 -8.82 9.07 -15.59
CA PRO A 20 -9.58 9.83 -14.63
C PRO A 20 -9.88 11.18 -15.29
N LYS A 21 -11.18 11.48 -15.46
CA LYS A 21 -11.64 12.86 -15.71
C LYS A 21 -10.85 13.72 -14.74
N LYS A 22 -10.28 14.85 -15.19
CA LYS A 22 -9.42 15.75 -14.40
C LYS A 22 -10.14 16.30 -13.17
N ALA A 23 -10.48 15.43 -12.24
CA ALA A 23 -10.98 15.72 -10.94
C ALA A 23 -9.73 16.10 -10.17
N LYS A 24 -9.67 17.35 -9.73
CA LYS A 24 -8.75 17.79 -8.70
C LYS A 24 -9.14 17.05 -7.41
N LYS A 25 -8.83 15.76 -7.33
CA LYS A 25 -8.92 15.01 -6.09
C LYS A 25 -7.73 15.47 -5.27
N THR A 26 -7.97 16.43 -4.38
CA THR A 26 -7.04 16.69 -3.30
C THR A 26 -6.76 15.35 -2.62
N PRO A 27 -5.50 14.92 -2.50
CA PRO A 27 -5.20 13.69 -1.80
C PRO A 27 -5.81 13.78 -0.40
N ILE A 28 -6.57 12.75 -0.03
CA ILE A 28 -7.09 12.64 1.33
C ILE A 28 -5.86 12.36 2.21
N THR A 29 -5.37 13.40 2.87
CA THR A 29 -4.21 13.33 3.76
C THR A 29 -4.57 12.91 5.17
N ALA A 30 -5.87 12.91 5.51
CA ALA A 30 -6.37 12.56 6.82
C ALA A 30 -6.94 11.15 6.82
N ILE A 31 -6.50 10.35 7.78
CA ILE A 31 -7.15 9.09 8.09
C ILE A 31 -8.46 9.40 8.82
N PRO A 32 -9.61 8.84 8.38
CA PRO A 32 -10.88 9.02 9.07
C PRO A 32 -10.80 8.55 10.52
N GLN A 33 -11.45 9.26 11.44
CA GLN A 33 -11.39 8.98 12.87
C GLN A 33 -12.01 7.62 13.21
N GLU A 34 -12.96 7.16 12.40
CA GLU A 34 -13.62 5.86 12.49
C GLU A 34 -12.70 4.68 12.11
N TRP A 35 -11.51 4.93 11.55
CA TRP A 35 -10.54 3.87 11.25
C TRP A 35 -9.74 3.50 12.50
N THR A 36 -10.38 2.73 13.37
CA THR A 36 -9.73 2.12 14.52
C THR A 36 -9.41 0.66 14.24
N LEU A 37 -8.32 0.16 14.82
CA LEU A 37 -7.97 -1.24 14.71
C LEU A 37 -8.79 -2.05 15.72
N THR A 38 -9.31 -3.18 15.28
CA THR A 38 -9.88 -4.18 16.20
C THR A 38 -8.76 -4.87 16.98
N SER A 39 -9.08 -5.43 18.15
CA SER A 39 -8.11 -6.14 18.98
C SER A 39 -7.40 -7.29 18.25
N GLN A 40 -8.12 -7.99 17.36
CA GLN A 40 -7.53 -9.05 16.52
C GLN A 40 -6.50 -8.48 15.53
N GLN A 41 -6.81 -7.35 14.88
CA GLN A 41 -5.88 -6.72 13.94
C GLN A 41 -4.65 -6.17 14.67
N GLN A 42 -4.82 -5.57 15.85
CA GLN A 42 -3.68 -5.12 16.67
C GLN A 42 -2.77 -6.29 17.04
N GLY A 43 -3.33 -7.39 17.56
CA GLY A 43 -2.55 -8.58 17.90
C GLY A 43 -1.87 -9.23 16.70
N PHE A 44 -2.50 -9.21 15.52
CA PHE A 44 -1.85 -9.63 14.28
C PHE A 44 -0.65 -8.75 13.95
N ILE A 45 -0.78 -7.42 14.03
CA ILE A 45 0.35 -6.55 13.71
C ILE A 45 1.48 -6.79 14.74
N GLU A 46 1.19 -6.78 16.04
CA GLU A 46 2.16 -7.00 17.12
C GLU A 46 2.98 -8.29 16.95
N MET A 47 2.33 -9.38 16.55
CA MET A 47 2.99 -10.66 16.27
C MET A 47 4.09 -10.57 15.20
N PHE A 48 3.98 -9.62 14.27
CA PHE A 48 4.93 -9.38 13.18
C PHE A 48 5.73 -8.08 13.34
N MET A 49 5.55 -7.33 14.44
CA MET A 49 6.35 -6.14 14.74
C MET A 49 7.77 -6.50 15.24
N GLU A 50 7.98 -7.72 15.72
CA GLU A 50 9.20 -8.13 16.44
C GLU A 50 10.34 -8.68 15.55
N ASP A 51 10.59 -8.10 14.36
CA ASP A 51 11.78 -8.46 13.56
C ASP A 51 12.41 -7.32 12.70
N ASP A 52 12.16 -6.03 12.99
CA ASP A 52 12.89 -4.92 12.32
C ASP A 52 13.90 -4.19 13.24
N VAL A 53 14.11 -4.67 14.48
CA VAL A 53 15.13 -4.12 15.41
C VAL A 53 16.35 -5.03 15.48
N LYS A 54 16.93 -5.36 14.33
CA LYS A 54 18.34 -5.78 14.18
C LYS A 54 18.71 -5.98 12.70
N LYS A 55 18.72 -4.89 11.94
CA LYS A 55 19.75 -4.79 10.89
C LYS A 55 21.09 -4.59 11.60
N GLN A 56 21.86 -5.68 11.66
CA GLN A 56 23.31 -5.66 11.91
C GLN A 56 24.04 -4.81 10.87
#